data_AF-A0A424SVZ1-F1
#
_entry.id   AF-A0A424SVZ1-F1
#
_cell.length_a   1.000
_cell.length_b   1.000
_cell.length_c   1.000
_cell.angle_alpha   90.00
_cell.angle_beta   90.00
_cell.angle_gamma   90.00
#
_symmetry.space_group_name_H-M   'P 1'
#
loop_
_entity.id
_entity.type
_entity.pdbx_description
1 polymer ?
#
loop_
_entity_poly.entity_id
_entity_poly.type
_entity_poly.pdbx_seq_one_letter_code
_entity_poly.pdbx_strand_id
1 'polypeptide(L)'
;MDKKEKFKYKLHQAIENRKIKKEKKIPHSKIGIDYSIAINITIELITGMALGFFLGIMLDNYLQTKPLMLIIFIILGIIVGFYNMYKTLKRYGYFN
;
A
#
# COMPACT_ATOMS: atom_id res chain seq x y z
N MET A 1 52.05 -6.32 26.20
CA MET A 1 50.58 -6.23 26.06
C MET A 1 50.01 -7.63 26.24
N ASP A 2 49.25 -7.83 27.31
CA ASP A 2 48.75 -9.15 27.70
C ASP A 2 47.72 -9.67 26.67
N LYS A 3 47.68 -10.99 26.45
CA LYS A 3 46.76 -11.64 25.49
C LYS A 3 45.30 -11.30 25.82
N LYS A 4 44.98 -11.11 27.11
CA LYS A 4 43.65 -10.69 27.58
C LYS A 4 43.34 -9.24 27.20
N GLU A 5 44.31 -8.34 27.25
CA GLU A 5 44.13 -6.94 26.85
C GLU A 5 43.89 -6.79 25.35
N LYS A 6 44.66 -7.54 24.54
CA LYS A 6 44.48 -7.55 23.08
C LYS A 6 43.09 -8.06 22.67
N PHE A 7 42.54 -9.01 23.43
CA PHE A 7 41.18 -9.51 23.23
C PHE A 7 40.12 -8.46 23.58
N LYS A 8 40.24 -7.81 24.75
CA LYS A 8 39.33 -6.73 25.16
C LYS A 8 39.34 -5.55 24.17
N TYR A 9 40.52 -5.17 23.68
CA TYR A 9 40.67 -4.11 22.68
C TYR A 9 39.91 -4.42 21.38
N LYS A 10 40.07 -5.64 20.85
CA LYS A 10 39.32 -6.09 19.65
C LYS A 10 37.82 -6.14 19.89
N LEU A 11 37.39 -6.52 21.09
CA LEU A 11 35.97 -6.59 21.46
C LEU A 11 35.35 -5.19 21.51
N HIS A 12 36.02 -4.22 22.14
CA HIS A 12 35.57 -2.83 22.18
C HIS A 12 35.48 -2.23 20.77
N GLN A 13 36.51 -2.41 19.93
CA GLN A 13 36.45 -1.97 18.53
C GLN A 13 35.28 -2.59 17.77
N ALA A 14 35.02 -3.89 17.94
CA ALA A 14 33.92 -4.58 17.26
C ALA A 14 32.53 -4.06 17.70
N ILE A 15 32.38 -3.72 18.99
CA ILE A 15 31.15 -3.15 19.56
C ILE A 15 30.95 -1.72 19.04
N GLU A 16 32.02 -0.91 19.05
CA GLU A 16 32.00 0.47 18.58
C GLU A 16 31.70 0.56 17.08
N ASN A 17 32.36 -0.25 16.26
CA ASN A 17 32.06 -0.36 14.82
C ASN A 17 30.63 -0.82 14.54
N ARG A 18 30.05 -1.70 15.38
CA ARG A 18 28.63 -2.10 15.28
C ARG A 18 27.68 -0.97 15.67
N LYS A 19 27.98 -0.18 16.71
CA LYS A 19 27.19 1.00 17.10
C LYS A 19 27.21 2.06 16.01
N ILE A 20 28.39 2.40 15.50
CA ILE A 20 28.58 3.35 14.40
C ILE A 20 27.85 2.88 13.13
N LYS A 21 27.87 1.57 12.82
CA LYS A 21 27.12 1.01 11.67
C LYS A 21 25.59 1.01 11.88
N LYS A 22 25.13 0.98 13.13
CA LYS A 22 23.71 1.13 13.48
C LYS A 22 23.24 2.59 13.39
N GLU A 23 24.06 3.55 13.82
CA GLU A 23 23.78 5.00 13.73
C GLU A 23 23.98 5.57 12.32
N LYS A 24 24.98 5.08 11.57
CA LYS A 24 25.14 5.35 10.12
C LYS A 24 24.22 4.50 9.23
N LYS A 25 23.08 4.02 9.75
CA LYS A 25 21.91 3.90 8.88
C LYS A 25 21.45 5.32 8.60
N ILE A 26 22.16 5.97 7.68
CA ILE A 26 21.65 7.07 6.87
C ILE A 26 20.20 6.68 6.58
N PRO A 27 19.18 7.48 6.92
CA PRO A 27 17.85 7.21 6.45
C PRO A 27 17.98 7.24 4.93
N HIS A 28 18.13 6.07 4.32
CA HIS A 28 17.74 5.89 2.94
C HIS A 28 16.25 6.19 3.01
N SER A 29 15.90 7.46 2.86
CA SER A 29 14.67 7.88 2.24
C SER A 29 14.70 7.20 0.89
N LYS A 30 14.33 5.93 0.87
CA LYS A 30 13.88 5.26 -0.32
C LYS A 30 12.64 6.05 -0.69
N ILE A 31 12.82 7.09 -1.48
CA ILE A 31 11.79 7.56 -2.41
C ILE A 31 11.68 6.46 -3.47
N GLY A 32 11.37 5.25 -3.01
CA GLY A 32 10.98 4.14 -3.82
C GLY A 32 9.48 4.27 -3.89
N ILE A 33 8.96 4.38 -5.10
CA ILE A 33 7.54 4.22 -5.35
C ILE A 33 7.13 2.94 -4.64
N ASP A 34 6.23 3.04 -3.65
CA ASP A 34 5.74 1.88 -2.94
C ASP A 34 4.75 1.19 -3.88
N TYR A 35 5.30 0.32 -4.74
CA TYR A 35 4.54 -0.39 -5.77
C TYR A 35 3.34 -1.14 -5.17
N SER A 36 3.45 -1.58 -3.90
CA SER A 36 2.35 -2.20 -3.18
C SER A 36 1.17 -1.25 -3.00
N ILE A 37 1.42 0.03 -2.68
CA ILE A 37 0.37 1.05 -2.55
C ILE A 37 -0.28 1.31 -3.91
N ALA A 38 0.52 1.48 -4.97
CA ALA A 38 0.01 1.71 -6.32
C ALA A 38 -0.86 0.54 -6.84
N ILE A 39 -0.42 -0.70 -6.60
CA ILE A 39 -1.17 -1.91 -6.94
C ILE A 39 -2.49 -1.96 -6.15
N ASN A 40 -2.47 -1.70 -4.85
CA ASN A 40 -3.67 -1.72 -4.02
C ASN A 40 -4.71 -0.70 -4.48
N ILE A 41 -4.30 0.54 -4.75
CA ILE A 41 -5.17 1.60 -5.28
C ILE A 41 -5.80 1.15 -6.61
N THR A 42 -5.00 0.54 -7.48
CA THR A 42 -5.47 0.04 -8.79
C THR A 42 -6.50 -1.07 -8.61
N ILE A 43 -6.24 -2.04 -7.71
CA ILE A 43 -7.16 -3.14 -7.40
C ILE A 43 -8.46 -2.60 -6.82
N GLU A 44 -8.42 -1.60 -5.94
CA GLU A 44 -9.63 -1.02 -5.35
C GLU A 44 -10.54 -0.36 -6.39
N LEU A 45 -9.96 0.37 -7.35
CA LEU A 45 -10.70 0.95 -8.47
C LEU A 45 -11.31 -0.13 -9.37
N ILE A 46 -10.51 -1.12 -9.78
CA ILE A 46 -10.98 -2.22 -10.64
C ILE A 46 -12.07 -3.02 -9.94
N THR A 47 -11.94 -3.26 -8.63
CA THR A 47 -12.92 -4.03 -7.85
C THR A 47 -14.27 -3.30 -7.80
N GLY A 48 -14.28 -2.00 -7.53
CA GLY A 48 -15.53 -1.21 -7.51
C GLY A 48 -16.24 -1.22 -8.87
N MET A 49 -15.48 -1.02 -9.94
CA MET A 49 -16.01 -1.01 -11.31
C MET A 49 -16.50 -2.40 -11.75
N ALA A 50 -15.75 -3.46 -11.45
CA ALA A 50 -16.13 -4.84 -11.74
C ALA A 50 -17.40 -5.26 -10.99
N LEU A 51 -17.51 -4.92 -9.70
CA LEU A 51 -18.71 -5.20 -8.90
C LEU A 51 -19.93 -4.43 -9.43
N GLY A 52 -19.78 -3.15 -9.77
CA GLY A 52 -20.85 -2.36 -10.36
C GLY A 52 -21.33 -2.93 -11.69
N PHE A 53 -20.40 -3.29 -12.58
CA PHE A 53 -20.75 -3.92 -13.86
C PHE A 53 -21.45 -5.27 -13.68
N PHE A 54 -20.90 -6.13 -12.82
CA PHE A 54 -21.45 -7.46 -12.55
C PHE A 54 -22.86 -7.39 -11.96
N LEU A 55 -23.06 -6.57 -10.92
CA LEU A 55 -24.36 -6.38 -10.28
C LEU A 55 -25.34 -5.69 -11.23
N GLY A 56 -24.88 -4.73 -12.01
CA GLY A 56 -25.67 -4.04 -13.03
C GLY A 56 -26.28 -5.01 -14.02
N ILE A 57 -25.47 -5.89 -14.64
CA ILE A 57 -25.96 -6.92 -15.56
C ILE A 57 -26.89 -7.91 -14.87
N MET A 58 -26.51 -8.39 -13.68
CA MET A 58 -27.31 -9.36 -12.94
C MET A 58 -28.71 -8.81 -12.65
N LEU A 59 -28.80 -7.54 -12.23
CA LEU A 59 -30.05 -6.90 -11.90
C LEU A 59 -30.88 -6.53 -13.13
N ASP A 60 -30.23 -6.05 -14.20
CA ASP A 60 -30.88 -5.78 -15.48
C ASP A 60 -31.47 -7.05 -16.11
N ASN A 61 -30.83 -8.22 -15.92
CA ASN A 61 -31.37 -9.51 -16.31
C ASN A 61 -32.60 -9.91 -15.48
N TYR A 62 -32.57 -9.64 -14.17
CA TYR A 62 -33.64 -10.02 -13.25
C TYR A 62 -34.89 -9.14 -13.43
N LEU A 63 -34.72 -7.83 -13.57
CA LEU A 63 -35.81 -6.87 -13.68
C LEU A 63 -36.27 -6.60 -15.12
N GLN A 64 -35.58 -7.18 -16.11
CA GLN A 64 -35.79 -6.90 -17.55
C GLN A 64 -35.67 -5.40 -17.90
N THR A 65 -34.99 -4.60 -17.08
CA THR A 65 -34.84 -3.14 -17.21
C THR A 65 -33.68 -2.70 -18.12
N LYS A 66 -33.16 -3.61 -18.95
CA LYS A 66 -31.90 -3.39 -19.68
C LYS A 66 -31.96 -2.14 -20.57
N PRO A 67 -30.94 -1.25 -20.55
CA PRO A 67 -29.70 -1.27 -19.77
C PRO A 67 -29.70 -0.28 -18.58
N LEU A 68 -30.86 -0.01 -17.98
CA LEU A 68 -31.02 1.10 -17.03
C LEU A 68 -30.30 0.83 -15.70
N MET A 69 -30.40 -0.38 -15.15
CA MET A 69 -29.70 -0.72 -13.91
C MET A 69 -28.20 -0.79 -14.11
N LEU A 70 -27.73 -1.29 -15.26
CA LEU A 70 -26.31 -1.30 -15.58
C LEU A 70 -25.70 0.10 -15.52
N ILE A 71 -26.37 1.11 -16.09
CA ILE A 71 -25.88 2.50 -16.06
C ILE A 71 -25.78 3.01 -14.62
N ILE A 72 -26.83 2.80 -13.81
CA ILE A 72 -26.87 3.23 -12.41
C ILE A 72 -25.74 2.54 -11.61
N PHE A 73 -25.58 1.23 -11.77
CA PHE A 73 -24.59 0.47 -11.03
C PHE A 73 -23.16 0.73 -11.49
N ILE A 74 -22.92 1.11 -12.75
CA ILE A 74 -21.60 1.60 -13.18
C ILE A 74 -21.24 2.88 -12.43
N ILE A 75 -22.17 3.85 -12.36
CA ILE A 75 -21.94 5.10 -11.63
C ILE A 75 -21.66 4.79 -10.15
N LEU A 76 -22.46 3.93 -9.53
CA LEU A 76 -22.24 3.50 -8.15
C LEU A 76 -20.90 2.77 -7.98
N GLY A 77 -20.53 1.89 -8.89
CA GLY A 77 -19.25 1.16 -8.86
C GLY A 77 -18.04 2.10 -8.94
N ILE A 78 -18.12 3.13 -9.76
CA ILE A 78 -17.12 4.20 -9.84
C ILE A 78 -17.02 4.93 -8.49
N ILE A 79 -18.15 5.37 -7.93
CA ILE A 79 -18.18 6.07 -6.63
C ILE A 79 -17.56 5.20 -5.54
N VAL A 80 -17.92 3.91 -5.47
CA VAL A 80 -17.37 2.96 -4.49
C VAL A 80 -15.87 2.76 -4.68
N GLY A 81 -15.41 2.61 -5.92
CA GLY A 81 -13.99 2.47 -6.24
C GLY A 81 -13.18 3.67 -5.76
N PHE A 82 -13.62 4.89 -6.13
CA PHE A 82 -12.96 6.13 -5.71
C PHE A 82 -13.04 6.36 -4.19
N TYR A 83 -14.17 6.03 -3.56
CA TYR A 83 -14.34 6.15 -2.11
C TYR A 83 -13.38 5.23 -1.34
N ASN A 84 -13.22 3.99 -1.78
CA ASN A 84 -12.27 3.04 -1.19
C ASN A 84 -10.83 3.52 -1.38
N MET A 85 -10.46 3.93 -2.60
CA MET A 85 -9.16 4.51 -2.89
C MET A 85 -8.84 5.69 -1.97
N TYR A 86 -9.77 6.64 -1.82
CA TYR A 86 -9.58 7.80 -0.96
C TYR A 86 -9.36 7.39 0.51
N LYS A 87 -10.15 6.44 1.00
CA LYS A 87 -9.99 5.88 2.36
C LYS A 87 -8.62 5.21 2.54
N THR A 88 -8.14 4.51 1.52
CA THR A 88 -6.83 3.87 1.52
C THR A 88 -5.71 4.89 1.50
N LEU A 89 -5.78 5.92 0.66
CA LEU A 89 -4.82 7.03 0.63
C LEU A 89 -4.77 7.77 1.97
N LYS A 90 -5.92 8.00 2.61
CA LYS A 90 -5.99 8.60 3.95
C LYS A 90 -5.33 7.72 5.01
N ARG A 91 -5.52 6.38 4.94
CA ARG A 91 -4.84 5.43 5.85
C ARG A 91 -3.32 5.46 5.70
N TYR A 92 -2.81 5.65 4.48
CA TYR A 92 -1.38 5.78 4.21
C TYR A 92 -0.81 7.17 4.55
N GLY A 93 -1.63 8.12 5.03
CA GLY A 93 -1.18 9.45 5.43
C GLY A 93 -0.84 10.36 4.25
N TYR A 94 -1.35 10.07 3.05
CA TYR A 94 -1.13 10.90 1.85
C TYR A 94 -1.94 12.21 1.89
N PHE A 95 -2.98 12.26 2.71
CA PHE A 95 -3.79 13.45 2.98
C PHE A 95 -3.83 13.68 4.50
N ASN A 96 -3.28 14.82 4.93
CA ASN A 96 -3.24 15.27 6.32
C ASN A 96 -4.46 16.14 6.64
#